data_AF-A0A410VB97-F1
#
_entry.id   AF-A0A410VB97-F1
#
_cell.length_a   1.000
_cell.length_b   1.000
_cell.length_c   1.000
_cell.angle_alpha   90.00
_cell.angle_beta   90.00
_cell.angle_gamma   90.00
#
_symmetry.space_group_name_H-M   'P 1'
#
loop_
_entity.id
_entity.type
_entity.pdbx_description
1 polymer ?
#
loop_
_entity_poly.entity_id
_entity_poly.type
_entity_poly.pdbx_seq_one_letter_code
_entity_poly.pdbx_strand_id
1 'polypeptide(L)'
;MKFKLSLVAMLGMIVSWPLRAAPLSDAEATFLDQLVTASVVLEQRCVGYEVDGAGAVQLGARLLGNPNAAMAMIDAYSAAIKAHDGESYDHDKFRPEVFEAARKAFKRVRTDLIRSPKRACAAYGEASVERGLLRRF
;
A
#
# COMPACT_ATOMS: atom_id res chain seq x y z
N MET A 1 45.47 -8.64 -45.26
CA MET A 1 44.87 -9.53 -44.24
C MET A 1 43.36 -9.29 -44.23
N LYS A 2 42.56 -10.36 -44.27
CA LYS A 2 41.09 -10.32 -44.34
C LYS A 2 40.52 -10.29 -42.92
N PHE A 3 39.88 -9.21 -42.52
CA PHE A 3 39.07 -9.18 -41.30
C PHE A 3 37.71 -9.80 -41.61
N LYS A 4 37.47 -11.01 -41.09
CA LYS A 4 36.15 -11.63 -41.11
C LYS A 4 35.33 -11.06 -39.96
N LEU A 5 34.29 -10.30 -40.30
CA LEU A 5 33.13 -10.09 -39.45
C LEU A 5 32.42 -11.44 -39.20
N SER A 6 31.80 -11.52 -38.03
CA SER A 6 30.60 -12.30 -37.69
C SER A 6 30.82 -13.27 -36.53
N LEU A 7 30.55 -12.77 -35.32
CA LEU A 7 29.96 -13.61 -34.29
C LEU A 7 28.92 -12.75 -33.55
N VAL A 8 27.72 -12.77 -34.11
CA VAL A 8 26.49 -12.36 -33.41
C VAL A 8 26.33 -13.32 -32.24
N ALA A 9 26.85 -12.95 -31.08
CA ALA A 9 26.50 -13.61 -29.83
C ALA A 9 25.22 -12.93 -29.31
N MET A 10 24.08 -13.40 -29.79
CA MET A 10 22.79 -13.23 -29.11
C MET A 10 22.90 -13.96 -27.76
N LEU A 11 23.43 -13.29 -26.74
CA LEU A 11 23.25 -13.74 -25.37
C LEU A 11 21.82 -13.37 -24.96
N GLY A 12 21.09 -14.43 -24.63
CA GLY A 12 19.65 -14.45 -24.47
C GLY A 12 19.14 -13.36 -23.54
N MET A 13 18.02 -12.76 -23.97
CA MET A 13 17.09 -12.13 -23.06
C MET A 13 16.69 -13.20 -22.04
N ILE A 14 17.33 -13.16 -20.87
CA ILE A 14 16.72 -13.70 -19.65
C ILE A 14 15.54 -12.77 -19.43
N VAL A 15 14.41 -13.11 -20.06
CA VAL A 15 13.12 -12.60 -19.66
C VAL A 15 12.93 -13.19 -18.28
N SER A 16 13.37 -12.44 -17.27
CA SER A 16 12.91 -12.58 -15.90
C SER A 16 11.40 -12.41 -15.97
N TRP A 17 10.72 -13.51 -16.25
CA TRP A 17 9.27 -13.61 -16.10
C TRP A 17 8.99 -13.04 -14.71
N PRO A 18 8.05 -12.11 -14.55
CA PRO A 18 7.73 -11.65 -13.21
C PRO A 18 7.31 -12.92 -12.47
N LEU A 19 8.11 -13.32 -11.47
CA LEU A 19 7.59 -14.16 -10.40
C LEU A 19 6.31 -13.46 -10.01
N ARG A 20 5.16 -14.03 -10.38
CA ARG A 20 3.87 -13.49 -9.98
C ARG A 20 3.95 -13.48 -8.46
N ALA A 21 4.11 -12.27 -7.91
CA ALA A 21 4.17 -12.10 -6.47
C ALA A 21 2.94 -12.79 -5.88
N ALA A 22 3.13 -13.52 -4.79
CA ALA A 22 2.04 -14.24 -4.16
C ALA A 22 0.88 -13.26 -3.91
N PRO A 23 -0.36 -13.61 -4.22
CA PRO A 23 -1.48 -12.74 -3.94
C PRO A 23 -1.55 -12.47 -2.43
N LEU A 24 -1.97 -11.27 -2.06
CA LEU A 24 -2.29 -10.97 -0.66
C LEU A 24 -3.33 -11.97 -0.17
N SER A 25 -3.14 -12.48 1.04
CA SER A 25 -4.21 -13.19 1.75
C SER A 25 -5.39 -12.25 2.01
N ASP A 26 -6.58 -12.81 2.27
CA ASP A 26 -7.77 -12.01 2.56
C ASP A 26 -7.57 -11.09 3.77
N ALA A 27 -6.83 -11.56 4.78
CA ALA A 27 -6.50 -10.78 5.96
C ALA A 27 -5.55 -9.62 5.65
N GLU A 28 -4.50 -9.87 4.86
CA GLU A 28 -3.58 -8.83 4.37
C GLU A 28 -4.31 -7.78 3.52
N ALA A 29 -5.13 -8.22 2.57
CA ALA A 29 -5.91 -7.33 1.71
C ALA A 29 -6.89 -6.48 2.52
N THR A 30 -7.56 -7.08 3.51
CA THR A 30 -8.49 -6.36 4.40
C THR A 30 -7.75 -5.32 5.25
N PHE A 31 -6.64 -5.69 5.88
CA PHE A 31 -5.86 -4.76 6.68
C PHE A 31 -5.33 -3.60 5.83
N LEU A 32 -4.78 -3.90 4.65
CA LEU A 32 -4.26 -2.90 3.73
C LEU A 32 -5.34 -1.94 3.22
N ASP A 33 -6.53 -2.43 2.85
CA ASP A 33 -7.64 -1.56 2.42
C ASP A 33 -8.07 -0.60 3.53
N GLN A 34 -8.15 -1.09 4.78
CA GLN A 34 -8.48 -0.26 5.94
C GLN A 34 -7.38 0.78 6.21
N LEU A 35 -6.11 0.38 6.17
CA LEU A 35 -4.96 1.25 6.36
C LEU A 35 -4.92 2.36 5.30
N VAL A 36 -5.03 2.00 4.02
CA VAL A 36 -5.05 2.96 2.90
C VAL A 36 -6.22 3.91 3.04
N THR A 37 -7.41 3.42 3.40
CA THR A 37 -8.59 4.25 3.61
C THR A 37 -8.33 5.32 4.68
N ALA A 38 -7.76 4.95 5.82
CA ALA A 38 -7.40 5.89 6.88
C ALA A 38 -6.35 6.91 6.42
N SER A 39 -5.33 6.47 5.67
CA SER A 39 -4.33 7.38 5.09
C SER A 39 -4.95 8.39 4.12
N VAL A 40 -5.90 8.00 3.27
CA VAL A 40 -6.55 8.93 2.32
C VAL A 40 -7.41 9.96 3.06
N VAL A 41 -8.09 9.59 4.15
CA VAL A 41 -8.85 10.53 4.98
C VAL A 41 -7.95 11.69 5.45
N LEU A 42 -6.74 11.35 5.88
CA LEU A 42 -5.75 12.33 6.33
C LEU A 42 -5.16 13.13 5.16
N GLU A 43 -4.81 12.47 4.05
CA GLU A 43 -4.26 13.13 2.85
C GLU A 43 -5.24 14.15 2.27
N GLN A 44 -6.53 13.83 2.25
CA GLN A 44 -7.60 14.72 1.78
C GLN A 44 -8.03 15.76 2.83
N ARG A 45 -7.31 15.86 3.95
CA ARG A 45 -7.53 16.82 5.03
C ARG A 45 -8.96 16.80 5.58
N CYS A 46 -9.56 15.61 5.72
CA CYS A 46 -10.81 15.46 6.45
C CYS A 46 -10.57 15.91 7.91
N VAL A 47 -11.26 16.97 8.34
CA VAL A 47 -11.04 17.61 9.64
C VAL A 47 -11.52 16.72 10.79
N GLY A 48 -10.82 16.77 11.93
CA GLY A 48 -11.21 16.11 13.17
C GLY A 48 -10.72 14.66 13.32
N TYR A 49 -9.76 14.24 12.49
CA TYR A 49 -9.16 12.91 12.55
C TYR A 49 -7.64 12.99 12.48
N GLU A 50 -6.97 12.30 13.41
CA GLU A 50 -5.52 12.15 13.42
C GLU A 50 -5.14 10.66 13.48
N VAL A 51 -3.88 10.36 13.14
CA VAL A 51 -3.33 8.99 13.15
C VAL A 51 -3.39 8.39 14.56
N ASP A 52 -3.83 7.13 14.66
CA ASP A 52 -3.57 6.26 15.81
C ASP A 52 -2.66 5.10 15.37
N GLY A 53 -1.34 5.31 15.47
CA GLY A 53 -0.35 4.33 15.05
C GLY A 53 -0.36 3.06 15.91
N ALA A 54 -0.65 3.21 17.21
CA ALA A 54 -0.74 2.06 18.10
C ALA A 54 -1.96 1.20 17.76
N GLY A 55 -3.10 1.83 17.51
CA GLY A 55 -4.31 1.14 17.09
C GLY A 55 -4.19 0.50 15.70
N ALA A 56 -3.44 1.10 14.76
CA ALA A 56 -3.11 0.48 13.47
C ALA A 56 -2.34 -0.84 13.64
N VAL A 57 -1.33 -0.87 14.51
CA VAL A 57 -0.56 -2.08 14.82
C VAL A 57 -1.43 -3.12 15.52
N GLN A 58 -2.29 -2.71 16.46
CA GLN A 58 -3.21 -3.62 17.15
C GLN A 58 -4.25 -4.24 16.21
N LEU A 59 -4.82 -3.45 15.30
CA LEU A 59 -5.73 -3.94 14.28
C LEU A 59 -5.04 -4.95 13.35
N GLY A 60 -3.86 -4.59 12.84
CA GLY A 60 -3.07 -5.49 12.02
C GLY A 60 -2.70 -6.77 12.78
N ALA A 61 -2.36 -6.70 14.07
CA ALA A 61 -2.06 -7.87 14.87
C ALA A 61 -3.27 -8.81 15.01
N ARG A 62 -4.49 -8.27 15.16
CA ARG A 62 -5.73 -9.06 15.20
C ARG A 62 -6.03 -9.75 13.86
N LEU A 63 -5.77 -9.06 12.74
CA LEU A 63 -6.07 -9.59 11.40
C LEU A 63 -4.98 -10.55 10.90
N LEU A 64 -3.71 -10.21 11.11
CA LEU A 64 -2.54 -10.91 10.57
C LEU A 64 -1.88 -11.86 11.59
N GLY A 65 -2.44 -11.94 12.80
CA GLY A 65 -2.04 -12.87 13.84
C GLY A 65 -0.95 -12.38 14.79
N ASN A 66 -0.17 -11.34 14.44
CA ASN A 66 0.80 -10.76 15.37
C ASN A 66 1.24 -9.32 14.98
N PRO A 67 1.81 -8.54 15.92
CA PRO A 67 2.27 -7.17 15.67
C PRO A 67 3.39 -7.05 14.63
N ASN A 68 4.27 -8.05 14.50
CA ASN A 68 5.36 -8.00 13.53
C ASN A 68 4.83 -8.13 12.09
N ALA A 69 3.81 -8.96 11.86
CA ALA A 69 3.12 -9.05 10.58
C ALA A 69 2.40 -7.74 10.23
N ALA A 70 1.79 -7.09 11.23
CA ALA A 70 1.20 -5.76 11.08
C ALA A 70 2.23 -4.72 10.63
N MET A 71 3.35 -4.63 11.37
CA MET A 71 4.46 -3.72 11.04
C MET A 71 5.06 -4.03 9.67
N ALA A 72 5.23 -5.30 9.30
CA ALA A 72 5.75 -5.67 7.98
C ALA A 72 4.82 -5.21 6.84
N MET A 73 3.50 -5.28 7.02
CA MET A 73 2.54 -4.77 6.03
C MET A 73 2.53 -3.22 5.99
N ILE A 74 2.65 -2.56 7.15
CA ILE A 74 2.77 -1.09 7.22
C ILE A 74 4.05 -0.62 6.53
N ASP A 75 5.18 -1.29 6.77
CA ASP A 75 6.47 -1.01 6.11
C ASP A 75 6.35 -1.21 4.60
N ALA A 76 5.72 -2.30 4.15
CA ALA A 76 5.52 -2.57 2.74
C ALA A 76 4.63 -1.51 2.07
N TYR A 77 3.59 -1.05 2.76
CA TYR A 77 2.76 0.05 2.28
C TYR A 77 3.53 1.38 2.24
N SER A 78 4.34 1.68 3.26
CA SER A 78 5.20 2.87 3.28
C SER A 78 6.21 2.86 2.14
N ALA A 79 6.88 1.72 1.91
CA ALA A 79 7.79 1.54 0.78
C ALA A 79 7.07 1.70 -0.56
N ALA A 80 5.83 1.20 -0.67
CA ALA A 80 5.02 1.34 -1.88
C ALA A 80 4.65 2.80 -2.19
N ILE A 81 4.28 3.60 -1.18
CA ILE A 81 4.02 5.03 -1.35
C ILE A 81 5.30 5.77 -1.76
N LYS A 82 6.40 5.56 -1.04
CA LYS A 82 7.68 6.21 -1.35
C LYS A 82 8.16 5.88 -2.76
N ALA A 83 8.04 4.62 -3.18
CA ALA A 83 8.35 4.21 -4.55
C ALA A 83 7.46 4.91 -5.58
N HIS A 84 6.17 5.11 -5.27
CA HIS A 84 5.24 5.85 -6.13
C HIS A 84 5.65 7.32 -6.30
N ASP A 85 6.04 7.94 -5.19
CA ASP A 85 6.34 9.37 -5.11
C ASP A 85 7.76 9.70 -5.61
N GLY A 86 8.53 8.69 -6.02
CA GLY A 86 9.92 8.85 -6.47
C GLY A 86 10.90 9.14 -5.32
N GLU A 87 10.50 8.85 -4.09
CA GLU A 87 11.32 8.99 -2.89
C GLU A 87 12.24 7.77 -2.69
N SER A 88 13.26 7.93 -1.84
CA SER A 88 14.08 6.79 -1.41
C SER A 88 13.25 5.86 -0.51
N TYR A 89 13.27 4.56 -0.82
CA TYR A 89 12.57 3.52 -0.07
C TYR A 89 13.47 2.31 0.16
N ASP A 90 13.08 1.50 1.14
CA ASP A 90 13.71 0.20 1.39
C ASP A 90 13.19 -0.83 0.38
N HIS A 91 14.06 -1.25 -0.54
CA HIS A 91 13.73 -2.23 -1.58
C HIS A 91 13.35 -3.60 -1.01
N ASP A 92 13.86 -3.98 0.16
CA ASP A 92 13.56 -5.27 0.79
C ASP A 92 12.16 -5.28 1.41
N LYS A 93 11.61 -4.10 1.69
CA LYS A 93 10.24 -3.93 2.19
C LYS A 93 9.22 -3.76 1.06
N PHE A 94 9.66 -3.40 -0.14
CA PHE A 94 8.76 -3.18 -1.26
C PHE A 94 8.13 -4.49 -1.75
N ARG A 95 6.80 -4.51 -1.77
CA ARG A 95 5.99 -5.63 -2.27
C ARG A 95 5.09 -5.16 -3.41
N PRO A 96 5.31 -5.61 -4.68
CA PRO A 96 4.52 -5.16 -5.82
C PRO A 96 3.00 -5.38 -5.65
N GLU A 97 2.60 -6.49 -5.02
CA GLU A 97 1.21 -6.82 -4.73
C GLU A 97 0.56 -5.86 -3.72
N VAL A 98 1.34 -5.34 -2.76
CA VAL A 98 0.89 -4.31 -1.81
C VAL A 98 0.67 -3.00 -2.54
N PHE A 99 1.60 -2.61 -3.42
CA PHE A 99 1.47 -1.40 -4.24
C PHE A 99 0.21 -1.44 -5.12
N GLU A 100 -0.04 -2.53 -5.85
CA GLU A 100 -1.22 -2.65 -6.71
C GLU A 100 -2.53 -2.63 -5.92
N ALA A 101 -2.60 -3.34 -4.79
CA ALA A 101 -3.78 -3.34 -3.92
C ALA A 101 -4.03 -1.96 -3.30
N ALA A 102 -2.98 -1.31 -2.78
CA ALA A 102 -3.06 0.02 -2.21
C ALA A 102 -3.52 1.06 -3.25
N ARG A 103 -2.97 1.01 -4.47
CA ARG A 103 -3.37 1.88 -5.58
C ARG A 103 -4.85 1.72 -5.93
N LYS A 104 -5.36 0.48 -5.94
CA LYS A 104 -6.79 0.21 -6.19
C LYS A 104 -7.69 0.77 -5.08
N ALA A 105 -7.32 0.54 -3.82
CA ALA A 105 -8.05 1.07 -2.67
C ALA A 105 -8.04 2.61 -2.66
N PHE A 106 -6.87 3.22 -2.87
CA PHE A 106 -6.71 4.67 -2.98
C PHE A 106 -7.62 5.26 -4.05
N LYS A 107 -7.60 4.70 -5.27
CA LYS A 107 -8.44 5.17 -6.38
C LYS A 107 -9.92 5.11 -6.01
N ARG A 108 -10.37 4.04 -5.35
CA ARG A 108 -11.76 3.89 -4.89
C ARG A 108 -12.12 4.98 -3.88
N VAL A 109 -11.35 5.10 -2.79
CA VAL A 109 -11.63 6.04 -1.69
C VAL A 109 -11.56 7.49 -2.18
N ARG A 110 -10.53 7.85 -2.97
CA ARG A 110 -10.41 9.17 -3.57
C ARG A 110 -11.57 9.52 -4.50
N THR A 111 -12.05 8.56 -5.30
CA THR A 111 -13.22 8.76 -6.17
C THR A 111 -14.45 9.14 -5.35
N ASP A 112 -14.69 8.45 -4.23
CA ASP A 112 -15.81 8.76 -3.34
C ASP A 112 -15.66 10.10 -2.65
N LEU A 113 -14.45 10.45 -2.23
CA LEU A 113 -14.13 11.75 -1.63
C LEU A 113 -14.31 12.90 -2.62
N ILE A 114 -13.96 12.72 -3.90
CA ILE A 114 -14.23 13.71 -4.95
C ILE A 114 -15.74 13.85 -5.18
N ARG A 115 -16.47 12.72 -5.26
CA ARG A 115 -17.91 12.72 -5.56
C ARG A 115 -18.75 13.29 -4.42
N SER A 116 -18.37 13.05 -3.17
CA SER A 116 -19.15 13.47 -2.00
C SER A 116 -18.26 13.74 -0.78
N PRO A 117 -17.45 14.83 -0.78
CA PRO A 117 -16.38 15.03 0.20
C PRO A 117 -16.85 14.94 1.65
N LYS A 118 -17.89 15.70 2.03
CA LYS A 118 -18.39 15.73 3.42
C LYS A 118 -18.87 14.35 3.89
N ARG A 119 -19.66 13.67 3.06
CA ARG A 119 -20.23 12.36 3.39
C ARG A 119 -19.15 11.29 3.46
N ALA A 120 -18.22 11.28 2.50
CA ALA A 120 -17.15 10.29 2.43
C ALA A 120 -16.12 10.51 3.55
N CYS A 121 -15.76 11.76 3.88
CA CYS A 121 -14.91 12.06 5.04
C CYS A 121 -15.52 11.53 6.34
N ALA A 122 -16.82 11.80 6.57
CA ALA A 122 -17.49 11.26 7.76
C ALA A 122 -17.52 9.73 7.74
N ALA A 123 -17.96 9.11 6.65
CA ALA A 123 -18.08 7.65 6.57
C ALA A 123 -16.73 6.94 6.74
N TYR A 124 -15.69 7.37 6.04
CA TYR A 124 -14.36 6.77 6.12
C TYR A 124 -13.62 7.14 7.40
N GLY A 125 -13.77 8.36 7.88
CA GLY A 125 -13.20 8.82 9.15
C GLY A 125 -13.76 8.05 10.33
N GLU A 126 -15.09 8.00 10.48
CA GLU A 126 -15.73 7.23 11.56
C GLU A 126 -15.38 5.74 11.50
N ALA A 127 -15.46 5.12 10.33
CA ALA A 127 -15.10 3.71 10.18
C ALA A 127 -13.62 3.45 10.51
N SER A 128 -12.74 4.42 10.29
CA SER A 128 -11.33 4.31 10.67
C SER A 128 -11.11 4.51 12.17
N VAL A 129 -11.92 5.36 12.82
CA VAL A 129 -11.94 5.52 14.28
C VAL A 129 -12.44 4.25 14.97
N GLU A 130 -13.54 3.67 14.50
CA GLU A 130 -14.09 2.41 15.05
C GLU A 130 -13.08 1.25 14.98
N ARG A 131 -12.22 1.26 13.96
CA ARG A 131 -11.17 0.25 13.77
C ARG A 131 -9.89 0.54 14.56
N GLY A 132 -9.77 1.73 15.15
CA GLY A 132 -8.58 2.20 15.85
C GLY A 132 -7.44 2.65 14.93
N LEU A 133 -7.71 2.98 13.66
CA LEU A 133 -6.70 3.51 12.75
C LEU A 133 -6.55 5.03 12.90
N LEU A 134 -7.63 5.70 13.28
CA LEU A 134 -7.68 7.13 13.54
C LEU A 134 -8.26 7.39 14.93
N ARG A 135 -8.01 8.58 15.47
CA ARG A 135 -8.69 9.12 16.65
C ARG A 135 -9.24 10.50 16.37
N ARG A 136 -10.30 10.88 17.10
CA ARG A 136 -10.90 12.22 17.01
C ARG A 136 -10.06 13.22 17.80
N PHE A 137 -9.98 14.46 17.30
CA PHE A 137 -9.42 15.61 18.00
C PHE A 137 -10.21 16.89 17.73
#